data_AF-A0A2T2P027-F1
#
_entry.id   AF-A0A2T2P027-F1
#
_cell.length_a   1.000
_cell.length_b   1.000
_cell.length_c   1.000
_cell.angle_alpha   90.00
_cell.angle_beta   90.00
_cell.angle_gamma   90.00
#
_symmetry.space_group_name_H-M   'P 1'
#
loop_
_entity.id
_entity.type
_entity.pdbx_description
1 polymer ?
#
loop_
_entity_poly.entity_id
_entity_poly.type
_entity_poly.pdbx_seq_one_letter_code
_entity_poly.pdbx_strand_id
1 'polypeptide(L)'
;LPLELVLHVITCSLPKYPNVLLRPSHPITQTLLSFTLVCHETRRLANRYLRQHCVYLASETSLRSYLLTIPGRPDLRNINSLLLAPFGPRDTIDDQPTAFFVRELFNYTCTNLKRLVIDIPLRSLDPEDDHLGVRQILRAGFERLENLEELVSVRDELYLNVSPRGDEPEVWTGWQRLRHLALYNVDADEDFWSDVAHMPQLESLVLTRADGLGETDIKAQYFNHSQRPLRILLVNVEDDHVKLKHMPRASWATVDPENVMTIMRYNVPCLFDDDD
;
A
#
# COMPACT_ATOMS: atom_id res chain seq x y z
N LEU A 1 -28.31 29.72 6.04
CA LEU A 1 -26.84 29.80 6.19
C LEU A 1 -26.26 30.16 4.83
N PRO A 2 -25.31 31.09 4.71
CA PRO A 2 -24.55 31.28 3.47
C PRO A 2 -23.95 29.95 2.99
N LEU A 3 -23.98 29.71 1.67
CA LEU A 3 -23.51 28.47 1.09
C LEU A 3 -22.03 28.23 1.44
N GLU A 4 -21.24 29.29 1.47
CA GLU A 4 -19.83 29.29 1.80
C GLU A 4 -19.57 28.68 3.19
N LEU A 5 -20.43 28.98 4.17
CA LEU A 5 -20.31 28.41 5.51
C LEU A 5 -20.65 26.92 5.51
N VAL A 6 -21.65 26.48 4.72
CA VAL A 6 -21.98 25.05 4.59
C VAL A 6 -20.81 24.29 3.95
N LEU A 7 -20.24 24.83 2.87
CA LEU A 7 -19.08 24.22 2.21
C LEU A 7 -17.86 24.20 3.14
N HIS A 8 -17.66 25.25 3.94
CA HIS A 8 -16.59 25.29 4.93
C HIS A 8 -16.76 24.22 6.02
N VAL A 9 -17.98 24.01 6.52
CA VAL A 9 -18.29 22.93 7.47
C VAL A 9 -17.95 21.56 6.88
N ILE A 10 -18.29 21.32 5.61
CA ILE A 10 -17.92 20.07 4.92
C ILE A 10 -16.40 19.89 4.89
N THR A 11 -15.65 20.92 4.50
CA THR A 11 -14.18 20.85 4.46
C THR A 11 -13.57 20.66 5.85
N CYS A 12 -14.08 21.33 6.88
CA CYS A 12 -13.61 21.19 8.27
C CYS A 12 -13.93 19.82 8.88
N SER A 13 -14.91 19.09 8.33
CA SER A 13 -15.23 17.73 8.78
C SER A 13 -14.24 16.68 8.32
N LEU A 14 -13.31 17.02 7.40
CA LEU A 14 -12.34 16.08 6.86
C LEU A 14 -11.21 15.76 7.85
N PRO A 15 -10.54 14.60 7.67
CA PRO A 15 -9.35 14.29 8.45
C PRO A 15 -8.28 15.37 8.30
N LYS A 16 -7.55 15.64 9.38
CA LYS A 16 -6.43 16.59 9.39
C LYS A 16 -5.36 16.24 8.35
N TYR A 17 -5.18 14.95 8.07
CA TYR A 17 -4.20 14.45 7.11
C TYR A 17 -4.88 14.12 5.77
N PRO A 18 -4.33 14.58 4.63
CA PRO A 18 -4.94 14.40 3.32
C PRO A 18 -4.93 12.94 2.85
N ASN A 19 -4.04 12.12 3.40
CA ASN A 19 -3.86 10.73 3.02
C ASN A 19 -4.54 9.82 4.07
N VAL A 20 -5.81 10.04 4.37
CA VAL A 20 -6.57 9.14 5.25
C VAL A 20 -7.69 8.51 4.45
N LEU A 21 -7.69 7.17 4.43
CA LEU A 21 -8.79 6.37 3.90
C LEU A 21 -9.79 6.09 5.02
N LEU A 22 -11.05 6.41 4.76
CA LEU A 22 -12.15 6.28 5.68
C LEU A 22 -13.04 5.12 5.24
N ARG A 23 -13.34 4.22 6.17
CA ARG A 23 -14.27 3.12 5.94
C ARG A 23 -15.68 3.64 5.64
N PRO A 24 -16.54 2.86 4.96
CA PRO A 24 -17.93 3.22 4.74
C PRO A 24 -18.69 3.56 6.04
N SER A 25 -18.41 2.85 7.14
CA SER A 25 -19.05 3.07 8.45
C SER A 25 -18.55 4.30 9.20
N HIS A 26 -17.51 4.99 8.71
CA HIS A 26 -16.93 6.13 9.42
C HIS A 26 -17.89 7.32 9.45
N PRO A 27 -18.04 8.04 10.60
CA PRO A 27 -18.97 9.18 10.71
C PRO A 27 -18.78 10.25 9.64
N ILE A 28 -17.53 10.57 9.29
CA ILE A 28 -17.21 11.52 8.20
C ILE A 28 -17.75 11.00 6.85
N THR A 29 -17.55 9.72 6.53
CA THR A 29 -18.06 9.13 5.27
C THR A 29 -19.58 9.22 5.20
N GLN A 30 -20.28 8.88 6.30
CA GLN A 30 -21.74 9.01 6.40
C GLN A 30 -22.22 10.46 6.28
N THR A 31 -21.46 11.38 6.86
CA THR A 31 -21.71 12.82 6.76
C THR A 31 -21.56 13.31 5.31
N LEU A 32 -20.48 12.92 4.62
CA LEU A 32 -20.26 13.25 3.21
C LEU A 32 -21.38 12.68 2.33
N LEU A 33 -21.78 11.42 2.55
CA LEU A 33 -22.92 10.80 1.85
C LEU A 33 -24.19 11.61 2.05
N SER A 34 -24.48 12.05 3.28
CA SER A 34 -25.64 12.89 3.57
C SER A 34 -25.60 14.20 2.79
N PHE A 35 -24.44 14.84 2.70
CA PHE A 35 -24.25 16.06 1.90
C PHE A 35 -24.42 15.87 0.39
N THR A 36 -24.33 14.63 -0.13
CA THR A 36 -24.67 14.35 -1.54
C THR A 36 -26.15 14.51 -1.85
N LEU A 37 -27.02 14.46 -0.84
CA LEU A 37 -28.46 14.51 -1.00
C LEU A 37 -29.06 15.91 -0.82
N VAL A 38 -28.30 16.87 -0.27
CA VAL A 38 -28.80 18.20 0.12
C VAL A 38 -29.03 19.12 -1.09
N CYS A 39 -27.97 19.59 -1.75
CA CYS A 39 -28.08 20.43 -2.95
C CYS A 39 -26.96 20.12 -3.95
N HIS A 40 -26.97 20.79 -5.11
CA HIS A 40 -26.02 20.55 -6.18
C HIS A 40 -24.57 20.88 -5.75
N GLU A 41 -24.36 21.97 -5.04
CA GLU A 41 -23.04 22.46 -4.64
C GLU A 41 -22.43 21.58 -3.54
N THR A 42 -23.21 21.21 -2.52
CA THR A 42 -22.76 20.26 -1.49
C THR A 42 -22.49 18.90 -2.10
N ARG A 43 -23.32 18.45 -3.04
CA ARG A 43 -23.13 17.18 -3.75
C ARG A 43 -21.84 17.17 -4.54
N ARG A 44 -21.52 18.25 -5.26
CA ARG A 44 -20.28 18.35 -6.03
C ARG A 44 -19.06 18.25 -5.12
N LEU A 45 -19.07 18.97 -3.99
CA LEU A 45 -17.96 18.97 -3.04
C LEU A 45 -17.84 17.62 -2.31
N ALA A 46 -18.94 17.08 -1.80
CA ALA A 46 -18.96 15.81 -1.09
C ALA A 46 -18.51 14.64 -1.99
N ASN A 47 -18.98 14.57 -3.24
CA ASN A 47 -18.54 13.55 -4.19
C ASN A 47 -17.02 13.62 -4.47
N ARG A 48 -16.44 14.83 -4.50
CA ARG A 48 -14.99 14.98 -4.63
C ARG A 48 -14.27 14.37 -3.43
N TYR A 49 -14.71 14.67 -2.21
CA TYR A 49 -14.08 14.14 -0.99
C TYR A 49 -14.29 12.64 -0.81
N LEU A 50 -15.45 12.10 -1.20
CA LEU A 50 -15.69 10.65 -1.21
C LEU A 50 -14.70 9.92 -2.12
N ARG A 51 -14.40 10.45 -3.31
CA ARG A 51 -13.39 9.88 -4.22
C ARG A 51 -11.95 10.03 -3.73
N GLN A 52 -11.68 11.01 -2.88
CA GLN A 52 -10.35 11.23 -2.32
C GLN A 52 -10.09 10.37 -1.09
N HIS A 53 -11.10 10.15 -0.24
CA HIS A 53 -10.92 9.56 1.08
C HIS A 53 -11.67 8.24 1.30
N CYS A 54 -12.66 7.88 0.49
CA CYS A 54 -13.64 6.84 0.86
C CYS A 54 -13.77 5.71 -0.18
N VAL A 55 -12.79 5.55 -1.08
CA VAL A 55 -12.83 4.47 -2.09
C VAL A 55 -12.34 3.17 -1.46
N TYR A 56 -13.30 2.35 -1.02
CA TYR A 56 -13.09 1.09 -0.32
C TYR A 56 -13.73 -0.05 -1.10
N LEU A 57 -12.92 -0.87 -1.77
CA LEU A 57 -13.36 -1.98 -2.60
C LEU A 57 -12.90 -3.31 -1.98
N ALA A 58 -13.66 -3.80 -1.00
CA ALA A 58 -13.28 -4.97 -0.18
C ALA A 58 -14.01 -6.27 -0.52
N SER A 59 -14.55 -6.35 -1.72
CA SER A 59 -15.11 -7.60 -2.26
C SER A 59 -15.14 -7.55 -3.78
N GLU A 60 -15.09 -8.71 -4.43
CA GLU A 60 -15.33 -8.87 -5.86
C GLU A 60 -16.58 -8.11 -6.31
N THR A 61 -17.68 -8.23 -5.58
CA THR A 61 -18.94 -7.60 -5.95
C THR A 61 -18.84 -6.08 -5.94
N SER A 62 -18.20 -5.50 -4.91
CA SER A 62 -17.99 -4.04 -4.83
C SER A 62 -17.09 -3.54 -5.97
N LEU A 63 -16.02 -4.28 -6.28
CA LEU A 63 -15.10 -4.00 -7.37
C LEU A 63 -15.81 -4.05 -8.72
N ARG A 64 -16.55 -5.13 -8.98
CA ARG A 64 -17.31 -5.32 -10.20
C ARG A 64 -18.37 -4.24 -10.39
N SER A 65 -19.15 -3.92 -9.36
CA SER A 65 -20.13 -2.83 -9.41
C SER A 65 -19.48 -1.48 -9.70
N TYR A 66 -18.31 -1.21 -9.12
CA TYR A 66 -17.54 0.00 -9.41
C TYR A 66 -17.16 0.08 -10.90
N LEU A 67 -16.57 -0.99 -11.44
CA LEU A 67 -16.16 -1.07 -12.85
C LEU A 67 -17.33 -0.89 -13.82
N LEU A 68 -18.46 -1.55 -13.57
CA LEU A 68 -19.66 -1.43 -14.39
C LEU A 68 -20.24 -0.01 -14.40
N THR A 69 -19.92 0.80 -13.38
CA THR A 69 -20.40 2.19 -13.28
C THR A 69 -19.51 3.16 -14.05
N ILE A 70 -18.23 2.84 -14.27
CA ILE A 70 -17.25 3.74 -14.92
C ILE A 70 -17.71 4.24 -16.31
N PRO A 71 -18.29 3.42 -17.22
CA PRO A 71 -18.74 3.90 -18.52
C PRO A 71 -19.79 5.02 -18.44
N GLY A 72 -20.71 4.95 -17.46
CA GLY A 72 -21.70 6.00 -17.21
C GLY A 72 -21.21 7.15 -16.33
N ARG A 73 -20.07 6.95 -15.65
CA ARG A 73 -19.47 7.89 -14.68
C ARG A 73 -17.95 7.94 -14.86
N PRO A 74 -17.44 8.59 -15.92
CA PRO A 74 -16.01 8.63 -16.19
C PRO A 74 -15.21 9.35 -15.09
N ASP A 75 -15.87 10.14 -14.24
CA ASP A 75 -15.25 10.79 -13.08
C ASP A 75 -14.74 9.78 -12.02
N LEU A 76 -15.23 8.54 -12.04
CA LEU A 76 -14.76 7.44 -11.18
C LEU A 76 -13.35 6.95 -11.54
N ARG A 77 -12.82 7.32 -12.71
CA ARG A 77 -11.41 7.05 -13.08
C ARG A 77 -10.44 7.95 -12.31
N ASN A 78 -10.92 9.08 -11.80
CA ASN A 78 -10.12 10.10 -11.14
C ASN A 78 -10.16 9.92 -9.62
N ILE A 79 -9.68 8.76 -9.15
CA ILE A 79 -9.44 8.49 -7.74
C ILE A 79 -7.96 8.64 -7.42
N ASN A 80 -7.66 9.11 -6.21
CA ASN A 80 -6.29 9.37 -5.78
C ASN A 80 -5.82 8.37 -4.73
N SER A 81 -6.76 7.80 -3.97
CA SER A 81 -6.49 6.85 -2.90
C SER A 81 -7.50 5.71 -2.97
N LEU A 82 -7.02 4.48 -2.79
CA LEU A 82 -7.84 3.27 -2.87
C LEU A 82 -7.44 2.28 -1.77
N LEU A 83 -8.43 1.66 -1.13
CA LEU A 83 -8.25 0.38 -0.46
C LEU A 83 -8.87 -0.73 -1.29
N LEU A 84 -8.11 -1.78 -1.55
CA LEU A 84 -8.49 -2.89 -2.41
C LEU A 84 -8.31 -4.24 -1.69
N ALA A 85 -9.40 -4.97 -1.50
CA ALA A 85 -9.42 -6.29 -0.87
C ALA A 85 -10.45 -7.24 -1.51
N PRO A 86 -10.38 -7.50 -2.84
CA PRO A 86 -11.48 -8.13 -3.57
C PRO A 86 -11.62 -9.64 -3.31
N PHE A 87 -10.59 -10.29 -2.78
CA PHE A 87 -10.55 -11.75 -2.56
C PHE A 87 -11.08 -12.20 -1.18
N GLY A 88 -11.58 -11.26 -0.36
CA GLY A 88 -11.94 -11.41 1.05
C GLY A 88 -12.25 -12.84 1.54
N PRO A 89 -13.49 -13.37 1.40
CA PRO A 89 -13.90 -14.58 2.11
C PRO A 89 -13.16 -15.86 1.72
N ARG A 90 -12.56 -15.90 0.53
CA ARG A 90 -11.91 -17.11 0.01
C ARG A 90 -10.46 -17.22 0.43
N ASP A 91 -9.87 -16.10 0.84
CA ASP A 91 -8.47 -15.96 1.24
C ASP A 91 -7.48 -16.53 0.20
N THR A 92 -7.86 -16.52 -1.08
CA THR A 92 -7.03 -16.96 -2.20
C THR A 92 -7.17 -16.04 -3.41
N ILE A 93 -6.07 -15.84 -4.14
CA ILE A 93 -6.07 -15.12 -5.41
C ILE A 93 -6.46 -15.99 -6.61
N ASP A 94 -6.67 -17.31 -6.43
CA ASP A 94 -7.06 -18.26 -7.49
C ASP A 94 -8.51 -18.04 -8.01
N ASP A 95 -8.76 -16.85 -8.54
CA ASP A 95 -10.01 -16.36 -9.12
C ASP A 95 -9.65 -15.42 -10.28
N GLN A 96 -9.56 -16.00 -11.48
CA GLN A 96 -9.21 -15.28 -12.70
C GLN A 96 -10.14 -14.11 -13.01
N PRO A 97 -11.49 -14.22 -12.92
CA PRO A 97 -12.38 -13.07 -13.12
C PRO A 97 -12.07 -11.88 -12.20
N THR A 98 -11.79 -12.14 -10.92
CA THR A 98 -11.46 -11.10 -9.94
C THR A 98 -10.11 -10.46 -10.26
N ALA A 99 -9.10 -11.24 -10.66
CA ALA A 99 -7.82 -10.73 -11.13
C ALA A 99 -7.99 -9.81 -12.35
N PHE A 100 -8.84 -10.19 -13.32
CA PHE A 100 -9.18 -9.32 -14.46
C PHE A 100 -9.81 -8.01 -13.99
N PHE A 101 -10.75 -8.05 -13.04
CA PHE A 101 -11.34 -6.82 -12.50
C PHE A 101 -10.31 -5.92 -11.82
N VAL A 102 -9.34 -6.48 -11.09
CA VAL A 102 -8.24 -5.71 -10.49
C VAL A 102 -7.40 -5.04 -11.59
N ARG A 103 -7.01 -5.79 -12.62
CA ARG A 103 -6.24 -5.26 -13.75
C ARG A 103 -6.98 -4.13 -14.47
N GLU A 104 -8.27 -4.31 -14.77
CA GLU A 104 -9.08 -3.29 -15.43
C GLU A 104 -9.26 -2.05 -14.56
N LEU A 105 -9.42 -2.20 -13.24
CA LEU A 105 -9.46 -1.06 -12.32
C LEU A 105 -8.17 -0.24 -12.43
N PHE A 106 -7.01 -0.90 -12.34
CA PHE A 106 -5.72 -0.23 -12.43
C PHE A 106 -5.49 0.42 -13.80
N ASN A 107 -5.93 -0.21 -14.89
CA ASN A 107 -5.93 0.42 -16.21
C ASN A 107 -6.77 1.71 -16.27
N TYR A 108 -7.90 1.76 -15.56
CA TYR A 108 -8.72 2.97 -15.51
C TYR A 108 -8.12 4.06 -14.62
N THR A 109 -7.41 3.70 -13.55
CA THR A 109 -7.02 4.66 -12.49
C THR A 109 -5.52 4.98 -12.47
N CYS A 110 -4.68 4.30 -13.26
CA CYS A 110 -3.21 4.40 -13.21
C CYS A 110 -2.63 5.81 -13.38
N THR A 111 -3.36 6.72 -14.04
CA THR A 111 -2.91 8.10 -14.24
C THR A 111 -3.13 9.00 -13.02
N ASN A 112 -4.05 8.64 -12.12
CA ASN A 112 -4.45 9.49 -11.00
C ASN A 112 -4.20 8.86 -9.63
N LEU A 113 -4.14 7.52 -9.56
CA LEU A 113 -3.99 6.79 -8.32
C LEU A 113 -2.57 7.03 -7.76
N LYS A 114 -2.51 7.68 -6.60
CA LYS A 114 -1.27 8.00 -5.89
C LYS A 114 -1.06 7.13 -4.67
N ARG A 115 -2.14 6.64 -4.06
CA ARG A 115 -2.09 5.84 -2.86
C ARG A 115 -2.90 4.57 -3.00
N LEU A 116 -2.28 3.45 -2.68
CA LEU A 116 -2.91 2.14 -2.72
C LEU A 116 -2.65 1.40 -1.42
N VAL A 117 -3.73 0.96 -0.79
CA VAL A 117 -3.68 -0.01 0.31
C VAL A 117 -4.27 -1.30 -0.22
N ILE A 118 -3.50 -2.39 -0.19
CA ILE A 118 -4.00 -3.71 -0.59
C ILE A 118 -4.10 -4.63 0.61
N ASP A 119 -5.18 -5.39 0.62
CA ASP A 119 -5.39 -6.54 1.48
C ASP A 119 -5.74 -7.72 0.56
N ILE A 120 -4.70 -8.23 -0.10
CA ILE A 120 -4.75 -9.29 -1.11
C ILE A 120 -3.78 -10.40 -0.67
N PRO A 121 -4.21 -11.67 -0.58
CA PRO A 121 -3.36 -12.76 -0.13
C PRO A 121 -2.47 -13.27 -1.28
N LEU A 122 -1.48 -12.49 -1.71
CA LEU A 122 -0.70 -12.79 -2.92
C LEU A 122 0.13 -14.07 -2.82
N ARG A 123 0.58 -14.46 -1.62
CA ARG A 123 1.20 -15.77 -1.32
C ARG A 123 0.24 -16.97 -1.28
N SER A 124 -1.07 -16.78 -1.46
CA SER A 124 -2.04 -17.90 -1.43
C SER A 124 -2.01 -18.81 -2.67
N LEU A 125 -1.31 -18.41 -3.72
CA LEU A 125 -1.19 -19.16 -4.96
C LEU A 125 0.27 -19.13 -5.41
N ASP A 126 0.94 -20.28 -5.33
CA ASP A 126 2.31 -20.40 -5.78
C ASP A 126 2.41 -20.32 -7.32
N PRO A 127 3.53 -19.82 -7.88
CA PRO A 127 3.73 -19.72 -9.32
C PRO A 127 3.56 -21.05 -10.07
N GLU A 128 3.91 -22.17 -9.44
CA GLU A 128 3.79 -23.52 -10.04
C GLU A 128 2.33 -23.99 -10.13
N ASP A 129 1.45 -23.48 -9.26
CA ASP A 129 0.04 -23.85 -9.16
C ASP A 129 -0.90 -22.89 -9.93
N ASP A 130 -0.35 -21.82 -10.55
CA ASP A 130 -1.11 -20.78 -11.27
C ASP A 130 -1.63 -21.25 -12.65
N HIS A 131 -2.48 -22.26 -12.61
CA HIS A 131 -3.10 -22.87 -13.79
C HIS A 131 -4.05 -21.92 -14.56
N LEU A 132 -4.51 -20.84 -13.94
CA LEU A 132 -5.37 -19.83 -14.57
C LEU A 132 -4.62 -18.58 -15.04
N GLY A 133 -3.30 -18.48 -14.81
CA GLY A 133 -2.51 -17.30 -15.15
C GLY A 133 -2.92 -16.04 -14.37
N VAL A 134 -3.45 -16.20 -13.16
CA VAL A 134 -3.89 -15.13 -12.28
C VAL A 134 -2.74 -14.19 -11.96
N ARG A 135 -1.55 -14.72 -11.65
CA ARG A 135 -0.39 -13.94 -11.21
C ARG A 135 0.06 -13.02 -12.33
N GLN A 136 0.08 -13.52 -13.57
CA GLN A 136 0.38 -12.70 -14.75
C GLN A 136 -0.64 -11.57 -14.94
N ILE A 137 -1.93 -11.83 -14.74
CA ILE A 137 -2.99 -10.82 -14.86
C ILE A 137 -2.84 -9.74 -13.78
N LEU A 138 -2.61 -10.13 -12.52
CA LEU A 138 -2.41 -9.21 -11.41
C LEU A 138 -1.15 -8.38 -11.62
N ARG A 139 -0.01 -9.02 -11.91
CA ARG A 139 1.28 -8.37 -12.16
C ARG A 139 1.14 -7.30 -13.24
N ALA A 140 0.55 -7.64 -14.39
CA ALA A 140 0.30 -6.69 -15.48
C ALA A 140 -0.57 -5.50 -15.06
N GLY A 141 -1.46 -5.66 -14.07
CA GLY A 141 -2.22 -4.56 -13.49
C GLY A 141 -1.36 -3.65 -12.60
N PHE A 142 -0.59 -4.23 -11.69
CA PHE A 142 0.26 -3.49 -10.76
C PHE A 142 1.39 -2.73 -11.47
N GLU A 143 1.97 -3.31 -12.52
CA GLU A 143 3.00 -2.65 -13.34
C GLU A 143 2.52 -1.33 -13.96
N ARG A 144 1.21 -1.14 -14.15
CA ARG A 144 0.63 0.09 -14.72
C ARG A 144 0.67 1.28 -13.76
N LEU A 145 0.90 1.05 -12.46
CA LEU A 145 0.79 2.06 -11.40
C LEU A 145 2.04 2.95 -11.29
N GLU A 146 2.57 3.42 -12.41
CA GLU A 146 3.81 4.23 -12.48
C GLU A 146 3.74 5.57 -11.70
N ASN A 147 2.52 6.07 -11.44
CA ASN A 147 2.30 7.32 -10.70
C ASN A 147 2.08 7.13 -9.20
N LEU A 148 2.21 5.90 -8.70
CA LEU A 148 1.99 5.60 -7.29
C LEU A 148 3.06 6.26 -6.42
N GLU A 149 2.61 6.96 -5.38
CA GLU A 149 3.44 7.68 -4.41
C GLU A 149 3.47 6.92 -3.06
N GLU A 150 2.44 6.14 -2.75
CA GLU A 150 2.33 5.35 -1.52
C GLU A 150 1.69 3.98 -1.78
N LEU A 151 2.38 2.91 -1.35
CA LEU A 151 1.85 1.54 -1.30
C LEU A 151 1.87 1.05 0.16
N VAL A 152 0.77 0.42 0.57
CA VAL A 152 0.71 -0.41 1.78
C VAL A 152 0.18 -1.79 1.41
N SER A 153 1.02 -2.82 1.54
CA SER A 153 0.60 -4.21 1.47
C SER A 153 0.40 -4.76 2.88
N VAL A 154 -0.85 -5.06 3.23
CA VAL A 154 -1.23 -5.37 4.62
C VAL A 154 -0.81 -6.77 5.06
N ARG A 155 -0.83 -7.73 4.13
CA ARG A 155 -0.66 -9.16 4.43
C ARG A 155 0.51 -9.83 3.74
N ASP A 156 1.20 -9.12 2.87
CA ASP A 156 2.15 -9.71 1.94
C ASP A 156 3.29 -8.74 1.58
N GLU A 157 4.36 -9.26 1.00
CA GLU A 157 5.50 -8.48 0.50
C GLU A 157 5.29 -7.92 -0.91
N LEU A 158 4.07 -8.08 -1.46
CA LEU A 158 3.74 -7.84 -2.86
C LEU A 158 4.28 -8.94 -3.80
N TYR A 159 4.22 -10.20 -3.35
CA TYR A 159 4.72 -11.37 -4.07
C TYR A 159 3.94 -11.63 -5.37
N LEU A 160 4.42 -11.06 -6.47
CA LEU A 160 3.80 -11.11 -7.81
C LEU A 160 4.65 -11.85 -8.85
N ASN A 161 5.66 -12.61 -8.42
CA ASN A 161 6.52 -13.39 -9.32
C ASN A 161 5.69 -14.41 -10.11
N VAL A 162 5.84 -14.43 -11.43
CA VAL A 162 5.15 -15.37 -12.33
C VAL A 162 6.01 -16.60 -12.55
N SER A 163 7.34 -16.46 -12.52
CA SER A 163 8.29 -17.55 -12.57
C SER A 163 8.55 -18.15 -11.19
N PRO A 164 8.55 -19.49 -11.03
CA PRO A 164 8.97 -20.16 -9.79
C PRO A 164 10.41 -19.84 -9.38
N ARG A 165 11.25 -19.39 -10.32
CA ARG A 165 12.64 -19.02 -10.04
C ARG A 165 12.79 -17.64 -9.41
N GLY A 166 11.77 -16.78 -9.50
CA GLY A 166 11.86 -15.41 -9.00
C GLY A 166 12.83 -14.52 -9.78
N ASP A 167 13.17 -14.86 -11.03
CA ASP A 167 14.12 -14.09 -11.86
C ASP A 167 13.59 -12.70 -12.28
N GLU A 168 12.33 -12.39 -11.95
CA GLU A 168 11.66 -11.14 -12.32
C GLU A 168 11.87 -10.10 -11.23
N PRO A 169 12.17 -8.83 -11.59
CA PRO A 169 12.31 -7.79 -10.58
C PRO A 169 10.97 -7.54 -9.88
N GLU A 170 11.05 -7.13 -8.62
CA GLU A 170 9.87 -6.76 -7.84
C GLU A 170 9.11 -5.60 -8.47
N VAL A 171 7.79 -5.69 -8.56
CA VAL A 171 6.97 -4.71 -9.33
C VAL A 171 7.14 -3.29 -8.80
N TRP A 172 7.32 -3.14 -7.49
CA TRP A 172 7.46 -1.84 -6.84
C TRP A 172 8.77 -1.11 -7.20
N THR A 173 9.79 -1.82 -7.68
CA THR A 173 11.06 -1.22 -8.16
C THR A 173 10.84 -0.36 -9.41
N GLY A 174 9.81 -0.67 -10.20
CA GLY A 174 9.44 0.09 -11.40
C GLY A 174 8.78 1.43 -11.10
N TRP A 175 8.25 1.65 -9.90
CA TRP A 175 7.47 2.83 -9.56
C TRP A 175 8.34 4.02 -9.16
N GLN A 176 8.79 4.78 -10.16
CA GLN A 176 9.74 5.89 -9.99
C GLN A 176 9.26 7.05 -9.10
N ARG A 177 7.95 7.12 -8.82
CA ARG A 177 7.34 8.16 -7.98
C ARG A 177 7.05 7.69 -6.55
N LEU A 178 7.38 6.45 -6.21
CA LEU A 178 7.05 5.88 -4.91
C LEU A 178 7.90 6.54 -3.81
N ARG A 179 7.22 7.11 -2.82
CA ARG A 179 7.82 7.80 -1.67
C ARG A 179 7.65 7.01 -0.38
N HIS A 180 6.56 6.26 -0.27
CA HIS A 180 6.21 5.51 0.93
C HIS A 180 5.87 4.07 0.55
N LEU A 181 6.62 3.12 1.11
CA LEU A 181 6.41 1.70 0.89
C LEU A 181 6.22 1.00 2.25
N ALA A 182 5.15 0.24 2.40
CA ALA A 182 4.94 -0.63 3.54
C ALA A 182 4.69 -2.06 3.08
N LEU A 183 5.51 -3.00 3.56
CA LEU A 183 5.48 -4.41 3.21
C LEU A 183 5.34 -5.26 4.47
N TYR A 184 4.68 -6.41 4.33
CA TYR A 184 4.51 -7.38 5.40
C TYR A 184 5.28 -8.66 5.06
N ASN A 185 6.07 -9.16 6.01
CA ASN A 185 6.81 -10.40 5.93
C ASN A 185 7.76 -10.52 4.72
N VAL A 186 8.40 -9.41 4.36
CA VAL A 186 9.44 -9.39 3.32
C VAL A 186 10.74 -10.00 3.84
N ASP A 187 11.45 -10.72 2.99
CA ASP A 187 12.84 -11.09 3.25
C ASP A 187 13.77 -9.90 2.94
N ALA A 188 14.40 -9.35 3.98
CA ALA A 188 15.21 -8.13 3.87
C ALA A 188 16.70 -8.45 3.62
N ASP A 189 16.96 -9.20 2.56
CA ASP A 189 18.28 -9.66 2.13
C ASP A 189 19.10 -8.58 1.38
N GLU A 190 20.26 -8.96 0.85
CA GLU A 190 21.14 -8.04 0.12
C GLU A 190 20.52 -7.45 -1.15
N ASP A 191 19.74 -8.25 -1.89
CA ASP A 191 19.11 -7.83 -3.14
C ASP A 191 17.95 -6.88 -2.84
N PHE A 192 17.14 -7.16 -1.82
CA PHE A 192 16.11 -6.25 -1.33
C PHE A 192 16.67 -4.86 -0.99
N TRP A 193 17.77 -4.79 -0.23
CA TRP A 193 18.37 -3.50 0.12
C TRP A 193 19.02 -2.79 -1.08
N SER A 194 19.55 -3.56 -2.04
CA SER A 194 20.01 -3.02 -3.33
C SER A 194 18.86 -2.36 -4.08
N ASP A 195 17.73 -3.05 -4.23
CA ASP A 195 16.54 -2.54 -4.91
C ASP A 195 16.00 -1.27 -4.24
N VAL A 196 15.88 -1.28 -2.91
CA VAL A 196 15.48 -0.11 -2.11
C VAL A 196 16.42 1.09 -2.35
N ALA A 197 17.73 0.85 -2.46
CA ALA A 197 18.72 1.89 -2.73
C ALA A 197 18.59 2.51 -4.13
N HIS A 198 18.08 1.75 -5.11
CA HIS A 198 17.84 2.21 -6.48
C HIS A 198 16.53 2.98 -6.65
N MET A 199 15.60 2.95 -5.68
CA MET A 199 14.31 3.66 -5.77
C MET A 199 14.44 5.18 -5.57
N PRO A 200 14.34 6.04 -6.61
CA PRO A 200 14.87 7.41 -6.58
C PRO A 200 14.11 8.38 -5.67
N GLN A 201 12.84 8.13 -5.36
CA GLN A 201 12.00 9.01 -4.54
C GLN A 201 11.60 8.42 -3.18
N LEU A 202 12.08 7.22 -2.84
CA LEU A 202 11.68 6.55 -1.60
C LEU A 202 12.20 7.32 -0.38
N GLU A 203 11.27 7.73 0.50
CA GLU A 203 11.53 8.52 1.70
C GLU A 203 11.26 7.73 2.99
N SER A 204 10.34 6.78 2.94
CA SER A 204 10.03 5.93 4.08
C SER A 204 9.68 4.50 3.68
N LEU A 205 10.24 3.56 4.43
CA LEU A 205 10.00 2.14 4.33
C LEU A 205 9.46 1.62 5.68
N VAL A 206 8.34 0.91 5.65
CA VAL A 206 7.77 0.25 6.82
C VAL A 206 7.80 -1.25 6.59
N LEU A 207 8.51 -1.97 7.44
CA LEU A 207 8.64 -3.42 7.35
C LEU A 207 7.98 -4.04 8.56
N THR A 208 6.91 -4.80 8.32
CA THR A 208 6.21 -5.52 9.38
C THR A 208 6.62 -6.99 9.33
N ARG A 209 7.13 -7.54 10.44
CA ARG A 209 7.60 -8.94 10.51
C ARG A 209 8.60 -9.33 9.42
N ALA A 210 9.53 -8.45 9.07
CA ALA A 210 10.53 -8.77 8.04
C ALA A 210 11.53 -9.83 8.53
N ASP A 211 11.85 -10.74 7.61
CA ASP A 211 12.87 -11.77 7.74
C ASP A 211 14.23 -11.22 7.25
N GLY A 212 15.32 -11.99 7.34
CA GLY A 212 16.65 -11.61 6.79
C GLY A 212 17.40 -10.48 7.54
N LEU A 213 16.75 -9.76 8.46
CA LEU A 213 17.34 -8.60 9.18
C LEU A 213 18.60 -8.91 10.03
N GLY A 214 18.86 -10.19 10.33
CA GLY A 214 20.04 -10.65 11.07
C GLY A 214 21.24 -11.00 10.18
N GLU A 215 21.04 -11.05 8.88
CA GLU A 215 22.01 -11.60 7.91
C GLU A 215 22.76 -10.48 7.18
N THR A 216 22.07 -9.36 6.92
CA THR A 216 22.60 -8.25 6.13
C THR A 216 22.92 -7.01 6.97
N ASP A 217 24.06 -6.37 6.74
CA ASP A 217 24.33 -5.01 7.24
C ASP A 217 23.57 -4.00 6.37
N ILE A 218 22.34 -3.69 6.80
CA ILE A 218 21.37 -2.83 6.10
C ILE A 218 22.00 -1.52 5.60
N LYS A 219 22.75 -0.82 6.46
CA LYS A 219 23.34 0.47 6.08
C LYS A 219 24.46 0.26 5.08
N ALA A 220 25.36 -0.70 5.31
CA ALA A 220 26.44 -0.96 4.36
C ALA A 220 25.89 -1.26 2.96
N GLN A 221 24.88 -2.14 2.88
CA GLN A 221 24.31 -2.55 1.61
C GLN A 221 23.57 -1.41 0.89
N TYR A 222 22.80 -0.61 1.64
CA TYR A 222 22.13 0.56 1.08
C TYR A 222 23.14 1.61 0.58
N PHE A 223 24.17 1.92 1.38
CA PHE A 223 25.16 2.96 1.06
C PHE A 223 26.15 2.57 -0.05
N ASN A 224 26.26 1.27 -0.38
CA ASN A 224 26.97 0.82 -1.58
C ASN A 224 26.34 1.37 -2.87
N HIS A 225 25.04 1.68 -2.87
CA HIS A 225 24.30 2.07 -4.06
C HIS A 225 23.67 3.48 -3.95
N SER A 226 23.45 4.00 -2.74
CA SER A 226 22.79 5.30 -2.55
C SER A 226 23.25 6.07 -1.33
N GLN A 227 23.28 7.40 -1.41
CA GLN A 227 23.53 8.31 -0.27
C GLN A 227 22.25 9.05 0.16
N ARG A 228 21.11 8.46 -0.21
CA ARG A 228 19.72 8.74 0.13
C ARG A 228 19.38 8.98 1.61
N PRO A 229 18.77 10.09 2.08
CA PRO A 229 18.01 10.02 3.33
C PRO A 229 16.86 9.01 3.19
N LEU A 230 16.82 8.04 4.10
CA LEU A 230 15.75 7.05 4.16
C LEU A 230 15.34 6.81 5.62
N ARG A 231 14.01 6.80 5.86
CA ARG A 231 13.44 6.46 7.17
C ARG A 231 12.88 5.06 7.13
N ILE A 232 13.38 4.20 8.00
CA ILE A 232 12.92 2.81 8.12
C ILE A 232 12.20 2.64 9.45
N LEU A 233 11.03 2.04 9.39
CA LEU A 233 10.28 1.61 10.56
C LEU A 233 10.14 0.10 10.54
N LEU A 234 10.80 -0.57 11.47
CA LEU A 234 10.65 -2.00 11.72
C LEU A 234 9.53 -2.19 12.74
N VAL A 235 8.44 -2.83 12.34
CA VAL A 235 7.23 -3.04 13.14
C VAL A 235 7.12 -4.52 13.47
N ASN A 236 7.07 -4.83 14.76
CA ASN A 236 6.84 -6.20 15.22
C ASN A 236 6.29 -6.23 16.65
N VAL A 237 5.82 -7.38 17.11
CA VAL A 237 5.62 -7.67 18.53
C VAL A 237 6.97 -7.87 19.22
N GLU A 238 7.05 -7.65 20.53
CA GLU A 238 8.33 -7.59 21.26
C GLU A 238 9.20 -8.83 21.06
N ASP A 239 8.60 -10.01 21.16
CA ASP A 239 9.30 -11.29 21.06
C ASP A 239 9.81 -11.59 19.64
N ASP A 240 9.13 -11.06 18.62
CA ASP A 240 9.46 -11.27 17.22
C ASP A 240 10.44 -10.21 16.69
N HIS A 241 10.79 -9.17 17.47
CA HIS A 241 11.84 -8.23 17.06
C HIS A 241 13.19 -8.94 17.03
N VAL A 242 13.90 -8.81 15.91
CA VAL A 242 15.33 -9.16 15.88
C VAL A 242 16.06 -8.36 16.95
N LYS A 243 16.66 -9.06 17.91
CA LYS A 243 17.38 -8.42 19.00
C LYS A 243 18.51 -7.61 18.39
N LEU A 244 18.65 -6.35 18.80
CA LEU A 244 19.67 -5.42 18.30
C LEU A 244 21.08 -6.03 18.25
N LYS A 245 21.43 -6.88 19.22
CA LYS A 245 22.74 -7.56 19.29
C LYS A 245 22.99 -8.56 18.14
N HIS A 246 21.95 -9.00 17.45
CA HIS A 246 22.01 -9.95 16.33
C HIS A 246 21.92 -9.25 14.97
N MET A 247 21.64 -7.95 14.93
CA MET A 247 21.68 -7.19 13.68
C MET A 247 23.14 -6.80 13.38
N PRO A 248 23.64 -7.04 12.15
CA PRO A 248 24.95 -6.57 11.71
C PRO A 248 24.99 -5.03 11.68
N ARG A 249 25.79 -4.43 12.56
CA ARG A 249 25.85 -2.96 12.74
C ARG A 249 27.26 -2.41 12.93
N ALA A 250 28.28 -3.23 12.69
CA ALA A 250 29.67 -2.87 12.95
C ALA A 250 30.14 -1.70 12.07
N SER A 251 29.59 -1.58 10.86
CA SER A 251 30.00 -0.56 9.90
C SER A 251 29.21 0.75 10.01
N TRP A 252 28.10 0.79 10.77
CA TRP A 252 27.11 1.88 10.71
C TRP A 252 27.69 3.26 10.97
N ALA A 253 28.59 3.40 11.96
CA ALA A 253 29.22 4.68 12.26
C ALA A 253 30.21 5.15 11.18
N THR A 254 30.72 4.21 10.38
CA THR A 254 31.66 4.49 9.30
C THR A 254 30.93 4.81 8.00
N VAL A 255 29.88 4.06 7.67
CA VAL A 255 29.13 4.21 6.41
C VAL A 255 28.05 5.30 6.48
N ASP A 256 27.56 5.63 7.68
CA ASP A 256 26.55 6.66 7.91
C ASP A 256 26.88 7.53 9.13
N PRO A 257 27.98 8.30 9.07
CA PRO A 257 28.45 9.11 10.21
C PRO A 257 27.47 10.23 10.60
N GLU A 258 26.66 10.70 9.65
CA GLU A 258 25.69 11.78 9.85
C GLU A 258 24.27 11.27 10.19
N ASN A 259 24.08 9.95 10.26
CA ASN A 259 22.79 9.31 10.52
C ASN A 259 21.69 9.74 9.52
N VAL A 260 22.07 9.82 8.25
CA VAL A 260 21.22 10.14 7.10
C VAL A 260 20.11 9.08 6.94
N MET A 261 20.45 7.82 7.19
CA MET A 261 19.50 6.71 7.21
C MET A 261 19.09 6.40 8.65
N THR A 262 17.80 6.55 8.94
CA THR A 262 17.25 6.31 10.29
C THR A 262 16.51 5.00 10.34
N ILE A 263 16.83 4.15 11.31
CA ILE A 263 16.16 2.86 11.52
C ILE A 263 15.52 2.90 12.90
N MET A 264 14.19 2.89 12.92
CA MET A 264 13.37 2.91 14.13
C MET A 264 12.70 1.55 14.32
N ARG A 265 12.50 1.16 15.58
CA ARG A 265 11.71 -0.03 15.93
C ARG A 265 10.44 0.43 16.61
N TYR A 266 9.32 -0.16 16.21
CA TYR A 266 8.03 0.02 16.83
C TYR A 266 7.53 -1.32 17.34
N ASN A 267 7.33 -1.39 18.66
CA ASN A 267 6.71 -2.54 19.30
C ASN A 267 5.19 -2.39 19.22
N VAL A 268 4.51 -3.36 18.62
CA VAL A 268 3.05 -3.45 18.67
C VAL A 268 2.70 -4.12 19.99
N PRO A 269 1.99 -3.43 20.92
CA PRO A 269 1.58 -4.06 22.16
C PRO A 269 0.73 -5.29 21.85
N CYS A 270 1.13 -6.46 22.36
CA CYS A 270 0.26 -7.62 22.37
C CYS A 270 -0.92 -7.29 23.30
N LEU A 271 -2.15 -7.36 22.79
CA LEU A 271 -3.37 -7.18 23.60
C LEU A 271 -3.70 -8.42 24.44
N PHE A 272 -2.76 -9.34 24.60
CA PHE A 272 -2.90 -10.55 25.40
C PHE A 272 -1.94 -10.48 26.59
N ASP A 273 -2.29 -9.62 27.54
CA ASP A 273 -2.05 -9.86 28.96
C ASP A 273 -3.43 -10.15 29.58
N ASP A 274 -4.06 -11.26 29.17
CA ASP A 274 -5.23 -11.82 29.85
C ASP A 274 -5.05 -13.34 29.92
N ASP A 275 -4.77 -13.79 31.16
CA ASP A 275 -4.85 -15.15 31.71
C ASP A 275 -3.85 -16.23 31.24
N ASP A 276 -2.80 -16.44 32.06
CA ASP A 276 -2.47 -17.74 32.69
C ASP A 276 -1.71 -17.55 34.03
#